data_AF-A0A1V2PBE9-F1
#
_entry.id   AF-A0A1V2PBE9-F1
#
_cell.length_a   1.000
_cell.length_b   1.000
_cell.length_c   1.000
_cell.angle_alpha   90.00
_cell.angle_beta   90.00
_cell.angle_gamma   90.00
#
_symmetry.space_group_name_H-M   'P 1'
#
loop_
_entity.id
_entity.type
_entity.pdbx_description
1 polymer ?
#
loop_
_entity_poly.entity_id
_entity_poly.type
_entity_poly.pdbx_seq_one_letter_code
_entity_poly.pdbx_strand_id
1 'polypeptide(L)'
;MKIRTMGTADECQVTTERIRAAFNVLEVSDFQPRDRNRRTPGSKLGYVYIDVNLDTPPPVHATAVRTDRRQIGSNTTPEET
;
A
#
# COMPACT_ATOMS: atom_id res chain seq x y z
N MET A 1 -12.70 12.09 6.66
CA MET A 1 -11.56 12.27 7.59
C MET A 1 -10.34 12.67 6.78
N LYS A 2 -9.50 13.58 7.28
CA LYS A 2 -8.26 14.00 6.62
C LYS A 2 -7.04 13.49 7.37
N ILE A 3 -6.18 12.74 6.68
CA ILE A 3 -4.93 12.20 7.22
C ILE A 3 -3.77 13.01 6.64
N ARG A 4 -2.83 13.42 7.49
CA ARG A 4 -1.57 14.02 7.04
C ARG A 4 -0.43 13.03 7.22
N THR A 5 0.23 12.66 6.13
CA THR A 5 1.46 11.86 6.16
C THR A 5 2.66 12.80 6.07
N MET A 6 3.70 12.53 6.85
CA MET A 6 4.95 13.30 6.87
C MET A 6 6.09 12.36 6.50
N GLY A 7 7.02 12.82 5.69
CA GLY A 7 8.17 12.02 5.27
C GLY A 7 8.78 12.53 3.99
N THR A 8 9.64 11.74 3.38
CA THR A 8 10.08 11.93 2.00
C THR A 8 8.92 11.68 1.02
N ALA A 9 9.08 12.08 -0.24
CA ALA A 9 8.09 11.85 -1.28
C ALA A 9 7.78 10.35 -1.44
N ASP A 10 8.82 9.51 -1.47
CA ASP A 10 8.70 8.05 -1.62
C ASP A 10 7.96 7.42 -0.43
N GLU A 11 8.29 7.81 0.80
CA GLU A 11 7.60 7.33 2.01
C GLU A 11 6.12 7.75 2.02
N CYS A 12 5.82 8.98 1.60
CA CYS A 12 4.45 9.47 1.51
C CYS A 12 3.66 8.70 0.44
N GLN A 13 4.29 8.37 -0.69
CA GLN A 13 3.67 7.56 -1.74
C GLN A 13 3.34 6.15 -1.24
N VAL A 14 4.33 5.44 -0.67
CA VAL A 14 4.12 4.08 -0.12
C VAL A 14 3.03 4.08 0.94
N THR A 15 3.01 5.09 1.82
CA THR A 15 1.97 5.21 2.85
C THR A 15 0.59 5.47 2.24
N THR A 16 0.51 6.30 1.20
CA THR A 16 -0.74 6.56 0.46
C THR A 16 -1.30 5.29 -0.17
N GLU A 17 -0.44 4.46 -0.79
CA GLU A 17 -0.85 3.18 -1.37
C GLU A 17 -1.41 2.23 -0.31
N ARG A 18 -0.76 2.15 0.86
CA ARG A 18 -1.27 1.36 2.00
C ARG A 18 -2.61 1.87 2.52
N ILE A 19 -2.80 3.19 2.56
CA ILE A 19 -4.07 3.79 2.98
C ILE A 19 -5.17 3.52 1.94
N ARG A 20 -4.87 3.57 0.65
CA ARG A 20 -5.81 3.21 -0.43
C ARG A 20 -6.29 1.76 -0.34
N ALA A 21 -5.42 0.85 0.09
CA ALA A 21 -5.79 -0.55 0.29
C ALA A 21 -6.69 -0.76 1.53
N ALA A 22 -6.60 0.13 2.53
CA ALA A 22 -7.28 -0.02 3.82
C ALA A 22 -8.54 0.83 3.96
N PHE A 23 -8.71 1.87 3.14
CA PHE A 23 -9.79 2.86 3.25
C PHE A 23 -10.31 3.31 1.89
N ASN A 24 -11.55 3.80 1.85
CA ASN A 24 -12.07 4.48 0.68
C ASN A 24 -11.48 5.89 0.56
N VAL A 25 -10.40 6.02 -0.21
CA VAL A 25 -9.72 7.31 -0.45
C VAL A 25 -10.47 8.12 -1.49
N LEU A 26 -10.85 9.35 -1.14
CA LEU A 26 -11.55 10.28 -2.00
C LEU A 26 -10.58 11.14 -2.81
N GLU A 27 -9.56 11.68 -2.14
CA GLU A 27 -8.60 12.61 -2.72
C GLU A 27 -7.23 12.45 -2.05
N VAL A 28 -6.18 12.70 -2.84
CA VAL A 28 -4.79 12.76 -2.36
C VAL A 28 -4.19 14.05 -2.91
N SER A 29 -3.64 14.89 -2.05
CA SER A 29 -2.95 16.10 -2.48
C SER A 29 -1.60 15.78 -3.12
N ASP A 30 -1.06 16.71 -3.91
CA ASP A 30 0.34 16.66 -4.31
C ASP A 30 1.27 16.74 -3.09
N PHE A 31 2.46 16.16 -3.23
CA PHE A 31 3.51 16.26 -2.22
C PHE A 31 3.95 17.71 -2.02
N GLN A 32 3.89 18.17 -0.78
CA GLN A 32 4.29 19.51 -0.39
C GLN A 32 5.62 19.47 0.37
N PRO A 33 6.74 19.93 -0.23
CA PRO A 33 8.02 19.97 0.46
C PRO A 33 7.96 20.95 1.65
N ARG A 34 8.56 20.56 2.78
CA ARG A 34 8.62 21.37 4.01
C ARG A 34 9.71 22.44 3.96
N ASP A 35 10.51 22.48 2.88
CA ASP A 35 11.70 23.30 2.69
C ASP A 35 11.45 24.83 2.64
N ARG A 36 10.26 25.32 3.02
CA ARG A 36 10.01 26.75 3.24
C ARG A 36 10.77 27.32 4.45
N ASN A 37 11.41 26.49 5.28
CA ASN A 37 12.11 26.93 6.48
C ASN A 37 13.64 26.87 6.29
N ARG A 38 14.32 28.02 6.36
CA ARG A 38 15.80 28.17 6.24
C ARG A 38 16.62 27.37 7.26
N ARG A 39 16.00 26.66 8.20
CA ARG A 39 16.66 25.92 9.28
C ARG A 39 17.27 24.59 8.84
N THR A 40 16.80 24.01 7.75
CA THR A 40 17.35 22.75 7.22
C THR A 40 17.40 22.79 5.69
N PRO A 41 18.26 23.64 5.11
CA PRO A 41 18.38 23.73 3.66
C PRO A 41 18.68 22.35 3.06
N GLY A 42 17.88 21.92 2.08
CA GLY A 42 18.02 20.62 1.41
C GLY A 42 17.27 19.47 2.09
N SER A 43 16.29 19.76 2.95
CA SER A 43 15.45 18.73 3.54
C SER A 43 14.50 18.16 2.49
N LYS A 44 14.62 16.86 2.21
CA LYS A 44 13.68 16.12 1.35
C LYS A 44 12.33 15.82 2.02
N LEU A 45 12.12 16.32 3.25
CA LEU A 45 10.91 16.07 4.01
C LEU A 45 9.78 16.99 3.54
N GLY A 46 8.58 16.44 3.51
CA GLY A 46 7.36 17.13 3.16
C GLY A 46 6.16 16.41 3.72
N TYR A 47 5.01 16.60 3.08
CA TYR A 47 3.77 15.99 3.50
C TYR A 47 2.78 15.85 2.35
N VAL A 48 1.82 14.95 2.54
CA VAL A 48 0.64 14.76 1.70
C VAL A 48 -0.59 14.76 2.60
N TYR A 49 -1.69 15.30 2.09
CA TYR A 49 -3.01 15.14 2.69
C TYR A 49 -3.80 14.07 1.94
N ILE A 50 -4.44 13.18 2.69
CA ILE A 50 -5.28 12.10 2.15
C ILE A 50 -6.66 12.25 2.77
N ASP A 51 -7.67 12.47 1.94
CA ASP A 51 -9.06 12.48 2.38
C ASP A 51 -9.67 11.10 2.20
N VAL A 52 -10.23 10.57 3.29
CA VAL A 52 -10.85 9.24 3.34
C VAL A 52 -12.30 9.33 3.80
N ASN A 53 -13.14 8.50 3.19
CA ASN A 53 -14.49 8.25 3.64
C ASN A 53 -14.48 7.03 4.59
N LEU A 54 -14.92 7.23 5.83
CA LEU A 54 -14.98 6.17 6.84
C LEU A 54 -16.35 5.47 6.88
N ASP A 55 -17.38 6.09 6.29
CA ASP A 55 -18.75 5.59 6.32
C ASP A 55 -18.99 4.52 5.25
N THR A 56 -18.02 4.33 4.34
CA THR A 56 -18.05 3.30 3.30
C THR A 56 -17.05 2.21 3.66
N PRO A 57 -17.43 0.92 3.56
CA PRO A 57 -16.47 -0.16 3.74
C PRO A 57 -15.30 -0.02 2.76
N PRO A 58 -14.09 -0.40 3.16
CA PRO A 58 -12.92 -0.28 2.31
C PRO A 58 -13.05 -1.12 1.03
N PRO A 59 -12.39 -0.72 -0.07
CA PRO A 59 -12.43 -1.45 -1.32
C PRO A 59 -11.85 -2.86 -1.13
N VAL A 60 -12.61 -3.88 -1.55
CA VAL A 60 -12.12 -5.27 -1.54
C VAL A 60 -11.15 -5.46 -2.69
N HIS A 61 -9.86 -5.52 -2.40
CA HIS A 61 -8.84 -5.91 -3.36
C HIS A 61 -8.73 -7.44 -3.39
N ALA A 62 -9.41 -8.08 -4.35
CA ALA A 62 -9.27 -9.51 -4.59
C ALA A 62 -7.94 -9.79 -5.32
N THR A 63 -6.90 -10.17 -4.58
CA THR A 63 -5.68 -10.74 -5.17
C THR A 63 -5.97 -12.20 -5.53
N ALA A 64 -6.23 -12.48 -6.80
CA ALA A 64 -6.37 -13.85 -7.28
C ALA A 64 -5.02 -14.58 -7.17
N VAL A 65 -4.82 -15.35 -6.10
CA VAL A 65 -3.69 -16.26 -6.00
C VAL A 65 -4.02 -17.49 -6.84
N ARG A 66 -3.42 -17.60 -8.02
CA ARG A 66 -3.44 -18.85 -8.79
C ARG A 66 -2.54 -19.86 -8.07
N THR A 67 -3.13 -20.76 -7.30
CA THR A 67 -2.43 -21.94 -6.79
C THR A 67 -2.41 -22.97 -7.92
N ASP A 68 -1.31 -23.03 -8.68
CA ASP A 68 -1.09 -24.12 -9.63
C ASP A 68 -0.97 -25.43 -8.85
N ARG A 69 -2.08 -26.18 -8.77
CA ARG A 69 -2.13 -27.53 -8.20
C ARG A 69 -1.46 -28.50 -9.18
N ARG A 70 -0.15 -28.41 -9.36
CA ARG A 70 0.63 -29.44 -10.07
C ARG A 70 0.91 -30.61 -9.12
N GLN A 71 0.14 -31.69 -9.33
CA GLN A 71 0.67 -33.05 -9.49
C GLN A 71 1.45 -33.63 -8.28
N ILE A 72 0.73 -34.24 -7.33
CA ILE A 72 1.27 -35.35 -6.54
C ILE A 72 0.54 -36.61 -7.02
N GLY A 73 1.04 -37.15 -8.13
CA GLY A 73 0.73 -38.49 -8.60
C GLY A 73 2.02 -39.30 -8.57
N SER A 74 2.26 -40.03 -7.50
CA SER A 74 3.32 -41.04 -7.39
C SER A 74 2.96 -42.01 -6.27
N ASN A 75 1.97 -42.87 -6.51
CA ASN A 75 1.89 -44.13 -5.75
C ASN A 75 2.73 -45.15 -6.53
N THR A 76 3.97 -45.33 -6.09
CA THR A 76 4.82 -46.45 -6.48
C THR A 76 4.25 -47.71 -5.85
N THR A 77 3.80 -48.65 -6.66
CA THR A 77 3.47 -50.02 -6.24
C THR A 77 4.76 -50.73 -5.82
N PRO A 78 4.83 -51.42 -4.67
CA PRO A 78 5.88 -52.42 -4.46
C PRO A 78 5.48 -53.73 -5.15
N GLU A 79 6.35 -54.23 -6.02
CA GLU A 79 6.31 -55.61 -6.54
C GLU A 79 6.49 -56.59 -5.37
N GLU A 80 5.54 -57.52 -5.20
CA GLU A 80 5.75 -58.74 -4.41
C GLU A 80 6.57 -59.73 -5.26
N THR A 81 7.66 -60.25 -4.71
CA THR A 81 8.33 -61.48 -5.15
C THR A 81 8.63 -62.34 -3.93
#